data_AF-A0AAJ2MIY2-F1
#
_entry.id   AF-A0AAJ2MIY2-F1
#
_cell.length_a   1.000
_cell.length_b   1.000
_cell.length_c   1.000
_cell.angle_alpha   90.00
_cell.angle_beta   90.00
_cell.angle_gamma   90.00
#
_symmetry.space_group_name_H-M   'P 1'
#
loop_
_entity.id
_entity.type
_entity.pdbx_description
1 polymer ?
#
loop_
_entity_poly.entity_id
_entity_poly.type
_entity_poly.pdbx_seq_one_letter_code
_entity_poly.pdbx_strand_id
1 'polypeptide(L)'
;MKQYWVIENHLDGCFYLMPEDIPEEELEEIETHCEMCGDHDSIIGQFSDWKQLKKEMTDDKGWCPYSDEYLQSVFEENHNDRS
;
A
#
# COMPACT_ATOMS: atom_id res chain seq x y z
N MET A 1 1.02 18.09 -0.29
CA MET A 1 0.30 17.03 -1.04
C MET A 1 -0.15 16.03 0.00
N LYS A 2 -1.31 15.39 -0.18
CA LYS A 2 -1.74 14.36 0.78
C LYS A 2 -0.86 13.12 0.59
N GLN A 3 -0.34 12.57 1.68
CA GLN A 3 0.39 11.30 1.66
C GLN A 3 -0.52 10.18 2.14
N TYR A 4 -0.19 8.96 1.74
CA TYR A 4 -0.88 7.75 2.14
C TYR A 4 0.14 6.69 2.47
N TRP A 5 -0.12 5.93 3.53
CA TRP A 5 0.52 4.64 3.73
C TRP A 5 -0.03 3.66 2.70
N VAL A 6 0.85 3.00 1.95
CA VAL A 6 0.52 1.91 1.05
C VAL A 6 0.80 0.60 1.78
N ILE A 7 -0.23 -0.22 1.92
CA ILE A 7 -0.18 -1.52 2.59
C ILE A 7 -0.53 -2.59 1.58
N GLU A 8 0.29 -3.62 1.47
CA GLU A 8 -0.03 -4.85 0.75
C GLU A 8 -0.76 -5.80 1.69
N ASN A 9 -1.98 -6.19 1.31
CA ASN A 9 -2.72 -7.17 2.07
C ASN A 9 -2.30 -8.59 1.64
N HIS A 10 -1.91 -9.41 2.61
CA HIS A 10 -1.41 -10.75 2.32
C HIS A 10 -2.50 -11.75 1.88
N LEU A 11 -3.79 -11.47 2.15
CA LEU A 11 -4.88 -12.38 1.81
C LEU A 11 -5.27 -12.31 0.34
N ASP A 12 -5.30 -11.11 -0.23
CA ASP A 12 -5.71 -10.88 -1.63
C ASP A 12 -4.59 -10.34 -2.53
N GLY A 13 -3.45 -9.95 -1.96
CA GLY A 13 -2.31 -9.39 -2.67
C GLY A 13 -2.56 -7.96 -3.19
N CYS A 14 -3.61 -7.28 -2.72
CA CYS A 14 -3.97 -5.94 -3.15
C CYS A 14 -3.35 -4.85 -2.28
N PHE A 15 -3.25 -3.64 -2.84
CA PHE A 15 -2.85 -2.44 -2.11
C PHE A 15 -4.02 -1.67 -1.52
N TYR A 16 -3.84 -1.23 -0.28
CA TYR A 16 -4.75 -0.35 0.44
C TYR A 16 -4.05 0.94 0.83
N LEU A 17 -4.79 2.04 0.77
CA LEU A 17 -4.31 3.36 1.19
C LEU A 17 -4.85 3.71 2.57
N MET A 18 -3.96 4.01 3.50
CA MET A 18 -4.31 4.56 4.80
C MET A 18 -3.88 6.02 4.94
N PRO A 19 -4.60 6.84 5.72
CA PRO A 19 -4.24 8.23 5.95
C PRO A 19 -2.85 8.37 6.58
N GLU A 20 -2.11 9.43 6.22
CA GLU A 20 -0.82 9.78 6.82
C GLU A 20 -0.87 9.92 8.35
N ASP A 21 -2.03 10.32 8.89
CA ASP A 21 -2.27 10.57 10.32
C ASP A 21 -2.81 9.36 11.09
N ILE A 22 -2.73 8.17 10.51
CA ILE A 22 -3.07 6.93 11.21
C ILE A 22 -2.20 6.76 12.48
N PRO A 23 -2.77 6.32 13.62
CA PRO A 23 -2.01 6.05 14.84
C PRO A 23 -0.93 4.98 14.64
N GLU A 24 0.21 5.13 15.33
CA GLU A 24 1.30 4.13 15.31
C GLU A 24 0.82 2.74 15.77
N GLU A 25 -0.08 2.68 16.77
CA GLU A 25 -0.67 1.42 17.24
C GLU A 25 -1.42 0.67 16.12
N GLU A 26 -2.13 1.38 15.25
CA GLU A 26 -2.82 0.76 14.10
C GLU A 26 -1.81 0.33 13.00
N LEU A 27 -0.67 1.01 12.89
CA LEU A 27 0.41 0.58 11.99
C LEU A 27 1.09 -0.70 12.50
N GLU A 28 1.30 -0.83 13.81
CA GLU A 28 1.86 -2.05 14.41
C GLU A 28 0.91 -3.25 14.24
N GLU A 29 -0.40 -3.03 14.23
CA GLU A 29 -1.39 -4.09 13.99
C GLU A 29 -1.30 -4.68 12.56
N ILE A 30 -0.91 -3.89 11.56
CA ILE A 30 -0.78 -4.36 10.16
C ILE A 30 0.29 -5.44 10.03
N GLU A 31 1.41 -5.28 10.73
CA GLU A 31 2.50 -6.26 10.72
C GLU A 31 2.23 -7.46 11.66
N THR A 32 1.07 -7.51 12.30
CA THR A 32 0.67 -8.65 13.11
C THR A 32 0.43 -9.87 12.24
N HIS A 33 0.93 -11.02 12.71
CA HIS A 33 0.85 -12.25 11.95
C HIS A 33 -0.59 -12.76 11.89
N CYS A 34 -1.03 -13.13 10.69
CA CYS A 34 -2.27 -13.85 10.43
C CYS A 34 -2.22 -15.25 11.03
N GLU A 35 -3.17 -15.56 11.91
CA GLU A 35 -3.23 -16.85 12.61
C GLU A 35 -3.44 -18.05 11.68
N MET A 36 -3.98 -17.83 10.48
CA MET A 36 -4.29 -18.90 9.53
C MET A 36 -3.10 -19.35 8.68
N CYS A 37 -2.26 -18.42 8.23
CA CYS A 37 -1.14 -18.70 7.33
C CYS A 37 0.24 -18.38 7.93
N GLY A 38 0.29 -17.62 9.02
CA GLY A 38 1.53 -17.15 9.64
C GLY A 38 2.22 -16.01 8.87
N ASP A 39 1.58 -15.47 7.83
CA ASP A 39 2.03 -14.30 7.08
C ASP A 39 1.47 -12.99 7.69
N HIS A 40 1.78 -11.82 7.12
CA HIS A 40 1.31 -10.52 7.62
C HIS A 40 1.10 -9.53 6.48
N ASP A 41 0.23 -8.54 6.70
CA ASP A 41 0.16 -7.40 5.78
C ASP A 41 1.49 -6.63 5.83
N SER A 42 1.89 -6.07 4.69
CA SER A 42 3.20 -5.43 4.54
C SER A 42 3.06 -3.93 4.31
N ILE A 43 3.71 -3.14 5.17
CA ILE A 43 3.82 -1.69 4.96
C ILE A 43 4.88 -1.43 3.90
N ILE A 44 4.47 -0.99 2.72
CA ILE A 44 5.39 -0.66 1.62
C ILE A 44 6.04 0.70 1.87
N GLY A 45 5.28 1.67 2.37
CA GLY A 45 5.78 3.01 2.70
C GLY A 45 4.74 4.12 2.53
N GLN A 46 5.17 5.37 2.73
CA GLN A 46 4.35 6.55 2.49
C GLN A 46 4.59 7.12 1.08
N PHE A 47 3.51 7.35 0.35
CA PHE A 47 3.57 7.87 -1.01
C PHE A 47 2.48 8.91 -1.24
N SER A 48 2.80 9.93 -2.04
CA SER A 48 1.82 10.95 -2.46
C SER A 48 1.18 10.65 -3.81
N ASP A 49 1.77 9.76 -4.61
CA ASP A 49 1.26 9.36 -5.93
C ASP A 49 1.80 7.99 -6.38
N TRP A 50 1.16 7.42 -7.40
CA TRP A 50 1.52 6.10 -7.95
C TRP A 50 2.91 6.07 -8.59
N LYS A 51 3.46 7.20 -9.05
CA LYS A 51 4.78 7.23 -9.70
C LYS A 51 5.88 7.01 -8.67
N GLN A 52 5.70 7.53 -7.45
CA GLN A 52 6.60 7.24 -6.33
C GLN A 52 6.52 5.77 -5.94
N LEU A 53 5.31 5.21 -5.78
CA LEU A 53 5.12 3.79 -5.50
C LEU A 53 5.77 2.91 -6.58
N LYS A 54 5.51 3.20 -7.86
CA LYS A 54 6.13 2.49 -8.98
C LYS A 54 7.65 2.52 -8.90
N LYS A 55 8.22 3.68 -8.58
CA LYS A 55 9.67 3.83 -8.46
C LYS A 55 10.21 2.93 -7.35
N GLU A 56 9.59 2.93 -6.18
CA GLU A 56 9.99 2.04 -5.07
C GLU A 56 9.98 0.57 -5.50
N MET A 57 8.89 0.11 -6.13
CA MET A 57 8.72 -1.27 -6.58
C MET A 57 9.64 -1.69 -7.75
N THR A 58 10.31 -0.73 -8.40
CA THR A 58 11.20 -1.00 -9.55
C THR A 58 12.67 -0.70 -9.28
N ASP A 59 12.97 0.16 -8.30
CA ASP A 59 14.32 0.41 -7.81
C ASP A 59 14.84 -0.78 -7.00
N ASP A 60 13.94 -1.54 -6.36
CA ASP A 60 14.28 -2.86 -5.81
C ASP A 60 14.42 -3.86 -6.96
N LYS A 61 15.64 -4.40 -7.15
CA LYS A 61 16.20 -4.94 -8.42
C LYS A 61 15.52 -6.19 -9.03
N GLY A 62 14.30 -6.52 -8.65
CA GLY A 62 13.64 -7.78 -8.99
C GLY A 62 12.71 -7.70 -10.18
N TRP A 63 11.63 -6.94 -10.07
CA TRP A 63 10.46 -6.92 -10.96
C TRP A 63 9.30 -6.32 -10.13
N CYS A 64 8.51 -5.42 -10.71
CA CYS A 64 7.23 -5.03 -10.11
C CYS A 64 6.16 -6.01 -10.63
N PRO A 65 5.52 -6.82 -9.77
CA PRO A 65 4.46 -7.74 -10.20
C PRO A 65 3.21 -7.04 -10.73
N TYR A 66 3.07 -5.75 -10.43
CA TYR A 66 1.86 -4.98 -10.69
C TYR A 66 1.98 -4.13 -11.95
N SER A 67 0.87 -3.99 -12.69
CA SER A 67 0.81 -3.13 -13.86
C SER A 67 0.71 -1.65 -13.47
N ASP A 68 1.16 -0.76 -14.36
CA ASP A 68 1.06 0.69 -14.15
C ASP A 68 -0.40 1.13 -13.92
N GLU A 69 -1.34 0.53 -14.65
CA GLU A 69 -2.77 0.81 -14.53
C GLU A 69 -3.31 0.44 -13.15
N TYR A 70 -2.85 -0.68 -12.57
CA TYR A 70 -3.23 -1.08 -11.22
C TYR A 70 -2.66 -0.12 -10.17
N LEU A 71 -1.37 0.22 -10.26
CA LEU A 71 -0.76 1.17 -9.33
C LEU A 71 -1.43 2.55 -9.41
N GLN A 72 -1.84 2.97 -10.60
CA GLN A 72 -2.58 4.20 -10.81
C GLN A 72 -3.99 4.13 -10.21
N SER A 73 -4.72 3.01 -10.39
CA SER A 73 -6.09 2.86 -9.86
C SER A 73 -6.14 2.93 -8.34
N VAL A 74 -5.13 2.40 -7.63
CA VAL A 74 -5.01 2.47 -6.15
C VAL A 74 -5.17 3.90 -5.63
N PHE A 75 -4.57 4.88 -6.32
CA PHE A 75 -4.66 6.29 -5.95
C PHE A 75 -5.91 6.97 -6.52
N GLU A 76 -6.35 6.62 -7.72
CA GLU A 76 -7.51 7.27 -8.37
C GLU A 76 -8.86 6.84 -7.76
N GLU A 77 -9.00 5.59 -7.31
CA GLU A 77 -10.22 5.09 -6.66
C GLU A 77 -10.47 5.77 -5.29
N ASN A 78 -9.40 6.01 -4.52
CA ASN A 78 -9.47 6.73 -3.25
C ASN A 78 -9.74 8.24 -3.40
N HIS A 79 -9.56 8.81 -4.59
CA HIS A 79 -9.90 10.20 -4.88
C HIS A 79 -11.38 10.41 -5.20
N ASN A 80 -12.10 9.37 -5.65
CA ASN A 80 -13.50 9.49 -6.05
C ASN A 80 -14.52 9.30 -4.91
N ASP A 81 -14.17 8.58 -3.84
CA ASP A 81 -15.10 8.27 -2.73
C ASP A 81 -15.30 9.41 -1.70
N ARG A 82 -14.77 10.61 -1.98
CA ARG A 82 -14.91 11.81 -1.13
C ARG A 82 -15.40 13.05 -1.89
N SER A 83 -16.15 12.86 -2.98
CA SER A 83 -16.82 13.94 -3.74
C SER A 83 -18.22 14.23 -3.23
#